data_AF-A0A959DQK1-F1
#
_entry.id   AF-A0A959DQK1-F1
#
_cell.length_a   1.000
_cell.length_b   1.000
_cell.length_c   1.000
_cell.angle_alpha   90.00
_cell.angle_beta   90.00
_cell.angle_gamma   90.00
#
_symmetry.space_group_name_H-M   'P 1'
#
loop_
_entity.id
_entity.type
_entity.pdbx_description
1 polymer ?
#
loop_
_entity_poly.entity_id
_entity_poly.type
_entity_poly.pdbx_seq_one_letter_code
_entity_poly.pdbx_strand_id
1 'polypeptide(L)'
;MPLKRVTLLLAVIISGLMSGCVSSRKYSELQQSTEKTEQSLREELKQTLVESSRFKEQYENTRDELIKANSAFNQIVAENILLEKKINDLNAKLGSVSSEAESIRETLYQELSEQNEILAQKDAQLSEIAEIYQTDQTQLETILSQLMGQFKSAKDSELEIKQEASQVKMILYASYLFGSNGKISAGAGKVLQQLGKTLQQYPTLPVTVTGHTDPDAASGQHTTQDNLEISVLRAASIARVLIQDAGMPANQIEVIGVGASQPRVSNETPAGRALNNRVEITIRVNWPLLLRKISSINLE
;
A
#
# COMPACT_ATOMS: atom_id res chain seq x y z
N MET A 1 148.04 52.77 -47.59
CA MET A 1 146.76 53.28 -48.14
C MET A 1 146.03 52.07 -48.73
N PRO A 2 144.77 51.73 -48.35
CA PRO A 2 143.65 52.66 -48.30
C PRO A 2 142.75 52.45 -47.06
N LEU A 3 143.04 53.18 -45.99
CA LEU A 3 142.15 53.38 -44.82
C LEU A 3 140.98 54.36 -45.12
N LYS A 4 140.88 54.90 -46.34
CA LYS A 4 139.93 55.97 -46.71
C LYS A 4 138.54 55.49 -47.16
N ARG A 5 138.36 54.19 -47.47
CA ARG A 5 137.05 53.66 -47.90
C ARG A 5 136.15 53.23 -46.74
N VAL A 6 136.74 52.85 -45.61
CA VAL A 6 136.01 52.38 -44.42
C VAL A 6 135.41 53.55 -43.64
N THR A 7 136.07 54.71 -43.59
CA THR A 7 135.55 55.93 -42.94
C THR A 7 134.38 56.57 -43.68
N LEU A 8 134.31 56.45 -45.02
CA LEU A 8 133.18 56.97 -45.79
C LEU A 8 131.91 56.12 -45.61
N LEU A 9 132.06 54.80 -45.47
CA LEU A 9 130.95 53.87 -45.22
C LEU A 9 130.39 53.99 -43.79
N LEU A 10 131.25 54.20 -42.78
CA LEU A 10 130.81 54.46 -41.41
C LEU A 10 130.07 55.80 -41.26
N ALA A 11 130.44 56.83 -42.01
CA ALA A 11 129.74 58.12 -41.99
C ALA A 11 128.31 58.05 -42.57
N VAL A 12 128.09 57.21 -43.59
CA VAL A 12 126.76 56.97 -44.19
C VAL A 12 125.87 56.10 -43.30
N ILE A 13 126.45 55.15 -42.56
CA ILE A 13 125.70 54.30 -41.62
C ILE A 13 125.30 55.08 -40.36
N ILE A 14 126.12 56.02 -39.88
CA ILE A 14 125.78 56.86 -38.71
C ILE A 14 124.74 57.95 -39.05
N SER A 15 124.70 58.44 -40.30
CA SER A 15 123.67 59.39 -40.75
C SER A 15 122.33 58.73 -41.10
N GLY A 16 122.30 57.41 -41.31
CA GLY A 16 121.07 56.61 -41.47
C GLY A 16 120.39 56.17 -40.16
N LEU A 17 121.04 56.35 -39.01
CA LEU A 17 120.55 55.89 -37.70
C LEU A 17 119.83 56.98 -36.87
N MET A 18 119.62 58.19 -37.43
CA MET A 18 119.08 59.35 -36.70
C MET A 18 117.82 59.97 -37.33
N SER A 19 116.99 59.18 -38.03
CA SER A 19 115.68 59.65 -38.54
C SER A 19 114.54 58.72 -38.14
N GLY A 20 114.59 58.23 -36.90
CA GLY A 20 113.52 57.48 -36.24
C GLY A 20 112.67 58.31 -35.26
N CYS A 21 112.49 59.61 -35.50
CA CYS A 21 111.57 60.44 -34.71
C CYS A 21 110.26 60.62 -35.48
N VAL A 22 109.26 59.77 -35.19
CA VAL A 22 107.86 60.10 -35.48
C VAL A 22 107.54 61.40 -34.74
N SER A 23 106.90 62.37 -35.39
CA SER A 23 106.56 63.63 -34.70
C SER A 23 105.63 63.32 -33.53
N SER A 24 105.92 63.87 -32.35
CA SER A 24 105.14 63.67 -31.12
C SER A 24 103.63 63.83 -31.35
N ARG A 25 103.25 64.73 -32.27
CA ARG A 25 101.86 65.01 -32.66
C ARG A 25 101.17 63.85 -33.40
N LYS A 26 101.86 63.19 -34.34
CA LYS A 26 101.28 62.09 -35.12
C LYS A 26 101.22 60.79 -34.32
N TYR A 27 102.18 60.61 -33.41
CA TYR A 27 102.12 59.56 -32.40
C TYR A 27 100.97 59.80 -31.42
N SER A 28 100.78 61.03 -30.92
CA SER A 28 99.67 61.35 -30.02
C SER A 28 98.29 61.25 -30.69
N GLU A 29 98.16 61.61 -31.98
CA GLU A 29 96.90 61.49 -32.73
C GLU A 29 96.52 60.02 -32.98
N LEU A 30 97.48 59.18 -33.37
CA LEU A 30 97.25 57.75 -33.56
C LEU A 30 96.90 57.07 -32.24
N GLN A 31 97.62 57.42 -31.16
CA GLN A 31 97.35 56.94 -29.82
C GLN A 31 95.94 57.36 -29.35
N GLN A 32 95.56 58.61 -29.60
CA GLN A 32 94.21 59.11 -29.27
C GLN A 32 93.12 58.45 -30.12
N SER A 33 93.37 58.10 -31.40
CA SER A 33 92.39 57.38 -32.22
C SER A 33 92.24 55.93 -31.78
N THR A 34 93.35 55.24 -31.46
CA THR A 34 93.31 53.88 -30.92
C THR A 34 92.60 53.85 -29.57
N GLU A 35 92.86 54.81 -28.70
CA GLU A 35 92.16 54.94 -27.41
C GLU A 35 90.66 55.19 -27.63
N LYS A 36 90.26 56.07 -28.55
CA LYS A 36 88.84 56.30 -28.89
C LYS A 36 88.15 55.05 -29.45
N THR A 37 88.81 54.33 -30.36
CA THR A 37 88.26 53.09 -30.94
C THR A 37 88.16 52.00 -29.87
N GLU A 38 89.17 51.83 -29.01
CA GLU A 38 89.13 50.90 -27.88
C GLU A 38 88.02 51.27 -26.89
N GLN A 39 87.79 52.56 -26.65
CA GLN A 39 86.73 53.04 -25.79
C GLN A 39 85.33 52.80 -26.39
N SER A 40 85.17 53.00 -27.70
CA SER A 40 83.94 52.69 -28.44
C SER A 40 83.64 51.19 -28.42
N LEU A 41 84.62 50.34 -28.73
CA LEU A 41 84.49 48.89 -28.66
C LEU A 41 84.18 48.41 -27.25
N ARG A 42 84.77 49.02 -26.22
CA ARG A 42 84.46 48.71 -24.82
C ARG A 42 83.03 49.06 -24.45
N GLU A 43 82.51 50.18 -24.96
CA GLU A 43 81.14 50.62 -24.68
C GLU A 43 80.11 49.74 -25.41
N GLU A 44 80.37 49.39 -26.66
CA GLU A 44 79.54 48.47 -27.45
C GLU A 44 79.56 47.05 -26.87
N LEU A 45 80.73 46.57 -26.41
CA LEU A 45 80.85 45.30 -25.68
C LEU A 45 80.05 45.33 -24.38
N LYS A 46 80.08 46.43 -23.63
CA LYS A 46 79.25 46.60 -22.42
C LYS A 46 77.77 46.56 -22.75
N GLN A 47 77.32 47.29 -23.76
CA GLN A 47 75.92 47.30 -24.17
C GLN A 47 75.45 45.90 -24.57
N THR A 48 76.22 45.23 -25.41
CA THR A 48 75.94 43.84 -25.85
C THR A 48 75.89 42.87 -24.67
N LEU A 49 76.77 43.02 -23.68
CA LEU A 49 76.79 42.17 -22.50
C LEU A 49 75.54 42.39 -21.62
N VAL A 50 75.10 43.64 -21.47
CA VAL A 50 73.87 43.99 -20.76
C VAL A 50 72.65 43.43 -21.49
N GLU A 51 72.58 43.58 -22.82
CA GLU A 51 71.50 43.03 -23.63
C GLU A 51 71.45 41.50 -23.59
N SER A 52 72.60 40.82 -23.71
CA SER A 52 72.69 39.37 -23.56
C SER A 52 72.24 38.91 -22.18
N SER A 53 72.56 39.66 -21.13
CA SER A 53 72.14 39.35 -19.76
C SER A 53 70.62 39.52 -19.60
N ARG A 54 70.04 40.59 -20.15
CA ARG A 54 68.59 40.82 -20.16
C ARG A 54 67.83 39.76 -20.96
N PHE A 55 68.33 39.39 -22.13
CA PHE A 55 67.69 38.35 -22.95
C PHE A 55 67.72 36.99 -22.25
N LYS A 56 68.84 36.67 -21.59
CA LYS A 56 68.94 35.45 -20.78
C LYS A 56 67.93 35.45 -19.63
N GLU A 57 67.79 36.56 -18.91
CA GLU A 57 66.81 36.70 -17.83
C GLU A 57 65.37 36.56 -18.36
N GLN A 58 65.03 37.20 -19.47
CA GLN A 58 63.73 37.05 -20.12
C GLN A 58 63.45 35.61 -20.56
N TYR A 59 64.45 34.93 -21.14
CA TYR A 59 64.35 33.54 -21.54
C TYR A 59 64.11 32.62 -20.34
N GLU A 60 64.85 32.82 -19.24
CA GLU A 60 64.68 32.06 -18.00
C GLU A 60 63.28 32.28 -17.40
N ASN A 61 62.82 33.54 -17.33
CA ASN A 61 61.47 33.88 -16.86
C ASN A 61 60.37 33.23 -17.72
N THR A 62 60.48 33.35 -19.05
CA THR A 62 59.50 32.78 -19.99
C THR A 62 59.48 31.25 -19.91
N ARG A 63 60.65 30.62 -19.77
CA ARG A 63 60.77 29.17 -19.59
C ARG A 63 60.08 28.73 -18.30
N ASP A 64 60.30 29.44 -17.21
CA ASP A 64 59.71 29.11 -15.91
C ASP A 64 58.19 29.33 -15.91
N GLU A 65 57.69 30.36 -16.59
CA GLU A 65 56.27 30.55 -16.87
C GLU A 65 55.67 29.42 -17.71
N LEU A 66 56.38 28.98 -18.75
CA LEU A 66 55.94 27.86 -19.60
C LEU A 66 55.84 26.56 -18.80
N ILE A 67 56.80 26.29 -17.92
CA ILE A 67 56.77 25.11 -17.04
C ILE A 67 55.55 25.17 -16.11
N LYS A 68 55.26 26.33 -15.50
CA LYS A 68 54.08 26.54 -14.65
C LYS A 68 52.77 26.40 -15.44
N ALA A 69 52.71 26.95 -16.64
CA ALA A 69 51.54 26.82 -17.51
C ALA A 69 51.31 25.37 -17.92
N ASN A 70 52.37 24.64 -18.26
CA ASN A 70 52.28 23.23 -18.65
C ASN A 70 51.86 22.33 -17.48
N SER A 71 52.35 22.59 -16.26
CA SER A 71 51.89 21.84 -15.09
C SER A 71 50.42 22.10 -14.78
N ALA A 72 49.96 23.36 -14.83
CA ALA A 72 48.56 23.72 -14.65
C ALA A 72 47.67 23.09 -15.74
N PHE A 73 48.09 23.11 -17.00
CA PHE A 73 47.38 22.47 -18.10
C PHE A 73 47.21 20.96 -17.87
N ASN A 74 48.28 20.26 -17.49
CA ASN A 74 48.21 18.83 -17.20
C ASN A 74 47.25 18.50 -16.04
N GLN A 75 47.20 19.37 -15.02
CA GLN A 75 46.25 19.22 -13.92
C GLN A 75 44.79 19.39 -14.41
N ILE A 76 44.51 20.42 -15.20
CA ILE A 76 43.18 20.66 -15.78
C ILE A 76 42.76 19.47 -16.66
N VAL A 77 43.67 18.94 -17.47
CA VAL A 77 43.40 17.75 -18.30
C VAL A 77 43.05 16.55 -17.43
N ALA A 78 43.77 16.31 -16.33
CA ALA A 78 43.46 15.23 -15.40
C ALA A 78 42.09 15.41 -14.71
N GLU A 79 41.75 16.64 -14.32
CA GLU A 79 40.45 16.97 -13.73
C GLU A 79 39.30 16.76 -14.74
N ASN A 80 39.48 17.17 -16.00
CA ASN A 80 38.49 16.96 -17.06
C ASN A 80 38.22 15.47 -17.32
N ILE A 81 39.27 14.64 -17.38
CA ILE A 81 39.11 13.18 -17.53
C ILE A 81 38.28 12.60 -16.38
N LEU A 82 38.53 13.06 -15.15
CA LEU A 82 37.77 12.61 -13.97
C LEU A 82 36.30 13.07 -14.03
N LEU A 83 36.06 14.30 -14.47
CA LEU A 83 34.70 14.84 -14.64
C LEU A 83 33.93 14.07 -15.72
N GLU A 84 34.54 13.78 -16.86
CA GLU A 84 33.95 12.96 -17.92
C GLU A 84 33.57 11.57 -17.40
N LYS A 85 34.45 10.94 -16.60
CA LYS A 85 34.13 9.66 -15.96
C LYS A 85 32.93 9.77 -15.03
N LYS A 86 32.86 10.81 -14.18
CA LYS A 86 31.72 11.04 -13.29
C LYS A 86 30.42 11.27 -14.07
N ILE A 87 30.47 12.01 -15.17
CA ILE A 87 29.30 12.25 -16.03
C ILE A 87 28.79 10.92 -16.61
N ASN A 88 29.69 10.07 -17.11
CA ASN A 88 29.31 8.77 -17.65
C ASN A 88 28.70 7.85 -16.58
N ASP A 89 29.30 7.80 -15.39
CA ASP A 89 28.76 7.02 -14.26
C ASP A 89 27.38 7.53 -13.83
N LEU A 90 27.18 8.86 -13.78
CA LEU A 90 25.89 9.46 -13.45
C LEU A 90 24.83 9.18 -14.51
N ASN A 91 25.18 9.26 -15.79
CA ASN A 91 24.27 8.95 -16.89
C ASN A 91 23.86 7.47 -16.87
N ALA A 92 24.79 6.56 -16.58
CA ALA A 92 24.49 5.15 -16.43
C ALA A 92 23.51 4.88 -15.26
N LYS A 93 23.76 5.52 -14.11
CA LYS A 93 22.85 5.45 -12.95
C LYS A 93 21.47 6.05 -13.24
N LEU A 94 21.43 7.17 -13.96
CA LEU A 94 20.17 7.80 -14.36
C LEU A 94 19.37 6.88 -15.28
N GLY A 95 20.03 6.23 -16.23
CA GLY A 95 19.40 5.23 -17.11
C GLY A 95 18.83 4.03 -16.34
N SER A 96 19.58 3.49 -15.37
CA SER A 96 19.09 2.36 -14.57
C SER A 96 17.90 2.76 -13.69
N VAL A 97 17.96 3.91 -13.01
CA VAL A 97 16.87 4.42 -12.17
C VAL A 97 15.62 4.73 -13.00
N SER A 98 15.80 5.33 -14.19
CA SER A 98 14.68 5.61 -15.08
C SER A 98 14.01 4.33 -15.58
N SER A 99 14.79 3.29 -15.90
CA SER A 99 14.24 2.00 -16.32
C SER A 99 13.50 1.28 -15.19
N GLU A 100 14.04 1.35 -13.97
CA GLU A 100 13.41 0.78 -12.78
C GLU A 100 12.09 1.49 -12.45
N ALA A 101 12.08 2.83 -12.49
CA ALA A 101 10.88 3.62 -12.29
C ALA A 101 9.77 3.30 -13.31
N GLU A 102 10.15 3.08 -14.58
CA GLU A 102 9.20 2.71 -15.63
C GLU A 102 8.59 1.32 -15.37
N SER A 103 9.41 0.34 -14.99
CA SER A 103 8.94 -1.01 -14.64
C SER A 103 8.03 -1.00 -13.41
N ILE A 104 8.37 -0.26 -12.36
CA ILE A 104 7.53 -0.11 -11.17
C ILE A 104 6.19 0.53 -11.52
N ARG A 105 6.21 1.56 -12.38
CA ARG A 105 4.99 2.25 -12.82
C ARG A 105 4.07 1.31 -13.59
N GLU A 106 4.61 0.48 -14.47
CA GLU A 106 3.83 -0.50 -15.22
C GLU A 106 3.19 -1.54 -14.30
N THR A 107 3.95 -2.09 -13.34
CA THR A 107 3.41 -3.01 -12.32
C THR A 107 2.31 -2.34 -11.48
N LEU A 108 2.51 -1.10 -11.04
CA LEU A 108 1.51 -0.36 -10.28
C LEU A 108 0.22 -0.12 -11.07
N TYR A 109 0.32 0.14 -12.38
CA TYR A 109 -0.87 0.28 -13.23
C TYR A 109 -1.62 -1.03 -13.39
N GLN A 110 -0.91 -2.16 -13.51
CA GLN A 110 -1.53 -3.48 -13.55
C GLN A 110 -2.26 -3.80 -12.26
N GLU A 111 -1.60 -3.61 -11.11
CA GLU A 111 -2.18 -3.85 -9.79
C GLU A 111 -3.39 -2.93 -9.53
N LEU A 112 -3.31 -1.66 -9.92
CA LEU A 112 -4.44 -0.73 -9.81
C LEU A 112 -5.63 -1.16 -10.67
N SER A 113 -5.38 -1.67 -11.88
CA SER A 113 -6.44 -2.19 -12.76
C SER A 113 -7.14 -3.39 -12.13
N GLU A 114 -6.36 -4.34 -11.62
CA GLU A 114 -6.87 -5.53 -10.94
C GLU A 114 -7.68 -5.17 -9.69
N GLN A 115 -7.19 -4.25 -8.87
CA GLN A 115 -7.91 -3.76 -7.69
C GLN A 115 -9.25 -3.09 -8.05
N ASN A 116 -9.30 -2.32 -9.14
CA ASN A 116 -10.53 -1.69 -9.60
C ASN A 116 -11.56 -2.72 -10.09
N GLU A 117 -11.12 -3.78 -10.74
CA GLU A 117 -12.00 -4.89 -11.15
C GLU A 117 -12.56 -5.63 -9.93
N ILE A 118 -11.72 -5.94 -8.94
CA ILE A 118 -12.14 -6.56 -7.69
C ILE A 118 -13.14 -5.66 -6.96
N LEU A 119 -12.90 -4.35 -6.90
CA LEU A 119 -13.81 -3.40 -6.25
C LEU A 119 -15.17 -3.36 -6.96
N ALA A 120 -15.18 -3.30 -8.29
CA ALA A 120 -16.41 -3.32 -9.08
C ALA A 120 -17.22 -4.60 -8.85
N GLN A 121 -16.55 -5.75 -8.73
CA GLN A 121 -17.19 -7.02 -8.38
C GLN A 121 -17.77 -6.99 -6.96
N LYS A 122 -17.02 -6.45 -5.97
CA LYS A 122 -17.48 -6.32 -4.59
C LYS A 122 -18.68 -5.40 -4.46
N ASP A 123 -18.72 -4.30 -5.20
CA ASP A 123 -19.86 -3.38 -5.23
C ASP A 123 -21.12 -4.05 -5.82
N ALA A 124 -20.97 -4.82 -6.89
CA ALA A 124 -22.07 -5.59 -7.47
C ALA A 124 -22.61 -6.64 -6.47
N GLN A 125 -21.71 -7.34 -5.75
CA GLN A 125 -22.07 -8.30 -4.69
C GLN A 125 -22.85 -7.62 -3.56
N LEU A 126 -22.36 -6.49 -3.07
CA LEU A 126 -23.01 -5.74 -2.00
C LEU A 126 -24.41 -5.27 -2.40
N SER A 127 -24.58 -4.86 -3.65
CA SER A 127 -25.89 -4.45 -4.16
C SER A 127 -26.90 -5.61 -4.17
N GLU A 128 -26.50 -6.82 -4.59
CA GLU A 128 -27.40 -8.00 -4.56
C GLU A 128 -27.76 -8.40 -3.12
N ILE A 129 -26.78 -8.40 -2.21
CA ILE A 129 -27.01 -8.73 -0.79
C ILE A 129 -27.98 -7.74 -0.16
N ALA A 130 -27.79 -6.44 -0.44
CA ALA A 130 -28.66 -5.39 0.06
C ALA A 130 -30.11 -5.57 -0.43
N GLU A 131 -30.30 -5.94 -1.70
CA GLU A 131 -31.64 -6.19 -2.27
C GLU A 131 -32.35 -7.37 -1.59
N ILE A 132 -31.63 -8.48 -1.37
CA ILE A 132 -32.20 -9.66 -0.70
C ILE A 132 -32.54 -9.33 0.75
N TYR A 133 -31.63 -8.68 1.48
CA TYR A 133 -31.86 -8.29 2.86
C TYR A 133 -33.08 -7.35 2.98
N GLN A 134 -33.18 -6.36 2.09
CA GLN A 134 -34.32 -5.45 2.05
C GLN A 134 -35.62 -6.20 1.73
N THR A 135 -35.58 -7.13 0.78
CA THR A 135 -36.73 -7.97 0.41
C THR A 135 -37.19 -8.78 1.61
N ASP A 136 -36.31 -9.53 2.27
CA ASP A 136 -36.64 -10.34 3.44
C ASP A 136 -37.17 -9.47 4.59
N GLN A 137 -36.62 -8.27 4.80
CA GLN A 137 -37.13 -7.34 5.81
C GLN A 137 -38.57 -6.89 5.51
N THR A 138 -38.86 -6.51 4.26
CA THR A 138 -40.23 -6.13 3.87
C THR A 138 -41.22 -7.30 3.98
N GLN A 139 -40.76 -8.53 3.69
CA GLN A 139 -41.57 -9.73 3.89
C GLN A 139 -41.88 -9.96 5.37
N LEU A 140 -40.90 -9.82 6.27
CA LEU A 140 -41.11 -9.96 7.71
C LEU A 140 -42.09 -8.91 8.25
N GLU A 141 -41.98 -7.65 7.82
CA GLU A 141 -42.93 -6.60 8.20
C GLU A 141 -44.34 -6.89 7.70
N THR A 142 -44.46 -7.42 6.48
CA THR A 142 -45.75 -7.83 5.90
C THR A 142 -46.35 -9.00 6.68
N ILE A 143 -45.55 -10.02 6.99
CA ILE A 143 -45.97 -11.17 7.81
C ILE A 143 -46.43 -10.69 9.18
N LEU A 144 -45.67 -9.83 9.85
CA LEU A 144 -46.04 -9.29 11.14
C LEU A 144 -47.42 -8.60 11.08
N SER A 145 -47.62 -7.71 10.11
CA SER A 145 -48.88 -7.00 9.93
C SER A 145 -50.05 -7.95 9.66
N GLN A 146 -49.84 -8.95 8.79
CA GLN A 146 -50.84 -9.98 8.50
C GLN A 146 -51.18 -10.81 9.73
N LEU A 147 -50.19 -11.30 10.48
CA LEU A 147 -50.41 -12.11 11.68
C LEU A 147 -51.09 -11.29 12.79
N MET A 148 -50.67 -10.05 13.01
CA MET A 148 -51.33 -9.14 13.97
C MET A 148 -52.78 -8.87 13.58
N GLY A 149 -53.08 -8.73 12.28
CA GLY A 149 -54.44 -8.58 11.78
C GLY A 149 -55.29 -9.85 11.94
N GLN A 150 -54.75 -11.01 11.59
CA GLN A 150 -55.43 -12.30 11.65
C GLN A 150 -55.75 -12.73 13.09
N PHE A 151 -54.85 -12.43 14.03
CA PHE A 151 -54.94 -12.89 15.42
C PHE A 151 -55.24 -11.76 16.42
N LYS A 152 -55.75 -10.61 15.95
CA LYS A 152 -56.11 -9.47 16.82
C LYS A 152 -57.08 -9.80 17.95
N SER A 153 -57.93 -10.81 17.75
CA SER A 153 -58.94 -11.26 18.74
C SER A 153 -58.44 -12.37 19.66
N ALA A 154 -57.21 -12.88 19.45
CA ALA A 154 -56.61 -13.85 20.34
C ALA A 154 -56.30 -13.19 21.69
N LYS A 155 -56.45 -13.93 22.77
CA LYS A 155 -56.07 -13.44 24.11
C LYS A 155 -54.57 -13.61 24.30
N ASP A 156 -53.95 -12.69 25.04
CA ASP A 156 -52.52 -12.79 25.41
C ASP A 156 -52.20 -14.08 26.16
N SER A 157 -53.18 -14.68 26.85
CA SER A 157 -53.03 -15.98 27.53
C SER A 157 -53.00 -17.18 26.58
N GLU A 158 -53.33 -16.99 25.30
CA GLU A 158 -53.40 -18.03 24.26
C GLU A 158 -52.22 -17.89 23.30
N LEU A 159 -51.96 -16.66 22.85
CA LEU A 159 -51.02 -16.32 21.79
C LEU A 159 -50.41 -14.93 22.02
N GLU A 160 -49.10 -14.80 21.81
CA GLU A 160 -48.44 -13.50 21.67
C GLU A 160 -47.67 -13.44 20.35
N ILE A 161 -47.67 -12.30 19.66
CA ILE A 161 -46.86 -12.04 18.47
C ILE A 161 -45.95 -10.86 18.77
N LYS A 162 -44.64 -11.03 18.54
CA LYS A 162 -43.63 -10.00 18.77
C LYS A 162 -42.67 -9.92 17.59
N GLN A 163 -42.19 -8.71 17.33
CA GLN A 163 -41.04 -8.48 16.47
C GLN A 163 -39.82 -8.27 17.37
N GLU A 164 -38.76 -9.03 17.11
CA GLU A 164 -37.48 -8.90 17.79
C GLU A 164 -36.40 -8.79 16.72
N ALA A 165 -35.79 -7.61 16.54
CA ALA A 165 -34.80 -7.40 15.47
C ALA A 165 -35.33 -7.87 14.08
N SER A 166 -34.60 -8.76 13.40
CA SER A 166 -34.95 -9.32 12.08
C SER A 166 -35.69 -10.66 12.16
N GLN A 167 -36.54 -10.83 13.18
CA GLN A 167 -37.40 -12.00 13.32
C GLN A 167 -38.79 -11.64 13.86
N VAL A 168 -39.78 -12.42 13.42
CA VAL A 168 -41.14 -12.41 13.94
C VAL A 168 -41.30 -13.66 14.80
N LYS A 169 -41.63 -13.49 16.07
CA LYS A 169 -41.82 -14.57 17.04
C LYS A 169 -43.28 -14.65 17.45
N MET A 170 -43.85 -15.83 17.28
CA MET A 170 -45.18 -16.19 17.74
C MET A 170 -45.07 -17.16 18.91
N ILE A 171 -45.61 -16.81 20.06
CA ILE A 171 -45.54 -17.61 21.28
C ILE A 171 -46.93 -18.17 21.55
N LEU A 172 -47.04 -19.50 21.63
CA LEU A 172 -48.28 -20.18 21.98
C LEU A 172 -48.09 -20.94 23.30
N TYR A 173 -49.01 -20.75 24.24
CA TYR A 173 -48.93 -21.38 25.55
C TYR A 173 -49.49 -22.81 25.54
N ALA A 174 -48.88 -23.69 26.33
CA ALA A 174 -49.24 -25.12 26.33
C ALA A 174 -50.70 -25.39 26.69
N SER A 175 -51.28 -24.58 27.59
CA SER A 175 -52.70 -24.66 27.99
C SER A 175 -53.67 -24.40 26.85
N TYR A 176 -53.27 -23.61 25.86
CA TYR A 176 -54.03 -23.35 24.64
C TYR A 176 -53.71 -24.37 23.55
N LEU A 177 -52.42 -24.71 23.39
CA LEU A 177 -51.93 -25.63 22.37
C LEU A 177 -52.44 -27.04 22.54
N PHE A 178 -52.44 -27.57 23.77
CA PHE A 178 -52.67 -29.00 24.03
C PHE A 178 -53.87 -29.22 24.94
N GLY A 179 -54.73 -30.17 24.55
CA GLY A 179 -55.81 -30.65 25.42
C GLY A 179 -55.30 -31.59 26.52
N SER A 180 -56.20 -32.01 27.41
CA SER A 180 -55.89 -32.95 28.51
C SER A 180 -55.35 -34.31 28.04
N ASN A 181 -55.57 -34.65 26.78
CA ASN A 181 -55.06 -35.86 26.13
C ASN A 181 -53.65 -35.66 25.50
N GLY A 182 -53.01 -34.52 25.70
CA GLY A 182 -51.70 -34.18 25.13
C GLY A 182 -51.70 -33.92 23.63
N LYS A 183 -52.88 -33.94 22.97
CA LYS A 183 -53.02 -33.65 21.54
C LYS A 183 -53.28 -32.16 21.32
N ILE A 184 -52.95 -31.68 20.12
CA ILE A 184 -53.22 -30.29 19.72
C ILE A 184 -54.73 -30.01 19.82
N SER A 185 -55.08 -28.89 20.45
CA SER A 185 -56.47 -28.46 20.61
C SER A 185 -57.07 -28.02 19.27
N ALA A 186 -58.39 -28.12 19.13
CA ALA A 186 -59.06 -27.70 17.88
C ALA A 186 -58.88 -26.20 17.59
N GLY A 187 -58.77 -25.36 18.63
CA GLY A 187 -58.50 -23.92 18.49
C GLY A 187 -57.08 -23.68 17.98
N ALA A 188 -56.08 -24.28 18.64
CA ALA A 188 -54.69 -24.18 18.23
C ALA A 188 -54.45 -24.75 16.82
N GLY A 189 -55.11 -25.86 16.46
CA GLY A 189 -55.04 -26.41 15.11
C GLY A 189 -55.48 -25.43 14.03
N LYS A 190 -56.56 -24.66 14.25
CA LYS A 190 -57.01 -23.61 13.33
C LYS A 190 -55.99 -22.47 13.21
N VAL A 191 -55.42 -22.03 14.33
CA VAL A 191 -54.37 -21.00 14.35
C VAL A 191 -53.14 -21.46 13.56
N LEU A 192 -52.67 -22.69 13.79
CA LEU A 192 -51.52 -23.25 13.10
C LEU A 192 -51.79 -23.45 11.59
N GLN A 193 -52.99 -23.86 11.21
CA GLN A 193 -53.37 -23.95 9.79
C GLN A 193 -53.38 -22.58 9.12
N GLN A 194 -53.90 -21.55 9.78
CA GLN A 194 -53.93 -20.19 9.24
C GLN A 194 -52.53 -19.55 9.18
N LEU A 195 -51.71 -19.81 10.20
CA LEU A 195 -50.29 -19.45 10.21
C LEU A 195 -49.57 -20.11 9.03
N GLY A 196 -49.70 -21.42 8.86
CA GLY A 196 -49.01 -22.13 7.78
C GLY A 196 -49.45 -21.67 6.38
N LYS A 197 -50.74 -21.36 6.18
CA LYS A 197 -51.23 -20.75 4.93
C LYS A 197 -50.62 -19.38 4.64
N THR A 198 -50.40 -18.57 5.68
CA THR A 198 -49.71 -17.28 5.56
C THR A 198 -48.25 -17.50 5.19
N LEU A 199 -47.56 -18.41 5.88
CA LEU A 199 -46.14 -18.67 5.68
C LEU A 199 -45.82 -19.39 4.35
N GLN A 200 -46.76 -20.15 3.78
CA GLN A 200 -46.62 -20.70 2.43
C GLN A 200 -46.36 -19.64 1.36
N GLN A 201 -46.83 -18.41 1.56
CA GLN A 201 -46.63 -17.31 0.62
C GLN A 201 -45.17 -16.81 0.61
N TYR A 202 -44.36 -17.21 1.61
CA TYR A 202 -42.99 -16.77 1.83
C TYR A 202 -42.01 -17.95 1.89
N PRO A 203 -41.84 -18.69 0.79
CA PRO A 203 -41.15 -19.97 0.81
C PRO A 203 -39.63 -19.89 1.06
N THR A 204 -39.07 -18.68 1.06
CA THR A 204 -37.64 -18.40 1.26
C THR A 204 -37.28 -18.23 2.74
N LEU A 205 -38.27 -17.93 3.59
CA LEU A 205 -38.05 -17.64 5.00
C LEU A 205 -38.08 -18.92 5.85
N PRO A 206 -37.00 -19.23 6.59
CA PRO A 206 -36.99 -20.35 7.52
C PRO A 206 -37.88 -20.08 8.74
N VAL A 207 -38.48 -21.15 9.24
CA VAL A 207 -39.38 -21.18 10.38
C VAL A 207 -38.86 -22.16 11.41
N THR A 208 -38.56 -21.69 12.61
CA THR A 208 -38.11 -22.56 13.70
C THR A 208 -39.21 -22.69 14.74
N VAL A 209 -39.54 -23.94 15.08
CA VAL A 209 -40.48 -24.30 16.13
C VAL A 209 -39.68 -24.77 17.34
N THR A 210 -39.68 -23.98 18.41
CA THR A 210 -38.94 -24.25 19.64
C THR A 210 -39.90 -24.62 20.76
N GLY A 211 -39.78 -25.84 21.28
CA GLY A 211 -40.54 -26.30 22.44
C GLY A 211 -39.84 -25.96 23.76
N HIS A 212 -40.62 -25.50 24.74
CA HIS A 212 -40.19 -25.28 26.11
C HIS A 212 -41.09 -26.04 27.09
N THR A 213 -40.56 -26.35 28.26
CA THR A 213 -41.32 -26.90 29.39
C THR A 213 -41.06 -26.11 30.67
N ASP A 214 -41.95 -26.26 31.64
CA ASP A 214 -41.60 -26.00 33.03
C ASP A 214 -40.73 -27.16 33.57
N PRO A 215 -40.11 -26.99 34.75
CA PRO A 215 -39.29 -28.03 35.38
C PRO A 215 -40.07 -29.29 35.79
N ASP A 216 -41.38 -29.17 36.03
CA ASP A 216 -42.22 -30.22 36.63
C ASP A 216 -42.92 -31.10 35.58
N ALA A 217 -42.89 -30.72 34.30
CA ALA A 217 -43.68 -31.31 33.22
C ALA A 217 -43.44 -32.82 33.03
N ALA A 218 -42.21 -33.30 33.22
CA ALA A 218 -41.87 -34.72 33.14
C ALA A 218 -42.52 -35.58 34.26
N SER A 219 -42.90 -34.98 35.39
CA SER A 219 -43.44 -35.71 36.54
C SER A 219 -44.86 -36.28 36.32
N GLY A 220 -45.55 -35.86 35.26
CA GLY A 220 -46.95 -36.20 34.97
C GLY A 220 -47.18 -37.16 33.79
N GLN A 221 -46.16 -37.49 32.99
CA GLN A 221 -46.29 -38.38 31.82
C GLN A 221 -45.42 -39.62 32.00
N HIS A 222 -46.06 -40.76 32.28
CA HIS A 222 -45.39 -42.05 32.56
C HIS A 222 -44.55 -42.64 31.41
N THR A 223 -44.55 -42.05 30.21
CA THR A 223 -43.93 -42.60 28.99
C THR A 223 -42.78 -41.77 28.41
N THR A 224 -42.53 -40.55 28.91
CA THR A 224 -41.46 -39.65 28.44
C THR A 224 -40.49 -39.40 29.60
N GLN A 225 -39.19 -39.60 29.37
CA GLN A 225 -38.23 -39.69 30.48
C GLN A 225 -37.67 -38.34 30.95
N ASP A 226 -37.72 -37.29 30.12
CA ASP A 226 -37.25 -35.96 30.51
C ASP A 226 -37.99 -34.78 29.81
N ASN A 227 -37.77 -33.59 30.36
CA ASN A 227 -38.33 -32.33 29.85
C ASN A 227 -37.85 -31.99 28.43
N LEU A 228 -36.66 -32.47 28.04
CA LEU A 228 -36.09 -32.23 26.72
C LEU A 228 -36.90 -32.98 25.65
N GLU A 229 -37.17 -34.26 25.87
CA GLU A 229 -37.99 -35.11 25.01
C GLU A 229 -39.41 -34.54 24.85
N ILE A 230 -40.05 -34.12 25.94
CA ILE A 230 -41.38 -33.47 25.91
C ILE A 230 -41.36 -32.22 25.03
N SER A 231 -40.33 -31.40 25.18
CA SER A 231 -40.19 -30.17 24.41
C SER A 231 -40.02 -30.43 22.90
N VAL A 232 -39.21 -31.42 22.53
CA VAL A 232 -39.02 -31.84 21.13
C VAL A 232 -40.32 -32.41 20.55
N LEU A 233 -41.01 -33.30 21.28
CA LEU A 233 -42.25 -33.92 20.81
C LEU A 233 -43.37 -32.89 20.58
N ARG A 234 -43.47 -31.89 21.46
CA ARG A 234 -44.43 -30.79 21.29
C ARG A 234 -44.12 -29.95 20.05
N ALA A 235 -42.85 -29.57 19.87
CA ALA A 235 -42.41 -28.80 18.71
C ALA A 235 -42.60 -29.61 17.40
N ALA A 236 -42.27 -30.89 17.40
CA ALA A 236 -42.48 -31.79 16.27
C ALA A 236 -43.96 -31.97 15.92
N SER A 237 -44.85 -32.00 16.92
CA SER A 237 -46.30 -32.09 16.70
C SER A 237 -46.83 -30.85 15.98
N ILE A 238 -46.34 -29.67 16.33
CA ILE A 238 -46.71 -28.41 15.68
C ILE A 238 -46.13 -28.37 14.26
N ALA A 239 -44.86 -28.71 14.08
CA ALA A 239 -44.25 -28.82 12.76
C ALA A 239 -45.02 -29.77 11.84
N ARG A 240 -45.51 -30.89 12.38
CA ARG A 240 -46.33 -31.84 11.62
C ARG A 240 -47.64 -31.21 11.14
N VAL A 241 -48.33 -30.43 11.97
CA VAL A 241 -49.54 -29.70 11.55
C VAL A 241 -49.20 -28.68 10.46
N LEU A 242 -48.11 -27.94 10.62
CA LEU A 242 -47.67 -26.95 9.61
C LEU A 242 -47.36 -27.61 8.25
N ILE A 243 -46.75 -28.80 8.26
CA ILE A 243 -46.40 -29.54 7.03
C ILE A 243 -47.64 -30.23 6.43
N GLN A 244 -48.35 -31.03 7.22
CA GLN A 244 -49.38 -31.94 6.71
C GLN A 244 -50.71 -31.23 6.49
N ASP A 245 -51.14 -30.40 7.43
CA ASP A 245 -52.46 -29.76 7.38
C ASP A 245 -52.39 -28.39 6.72
N ALA A 246 -51.28 -27.67 6.96
CA ALA A 246 -51.07 -26.34 6.44
C ALA A 246 -50.13 -26.30 5.23
N GLY A 247 -49.67 -27.45 4.71
CA GLY A 247 -48.96 -27.59 3.43
C GLY A 247 -47.59 -26.91 3.32
N MET A 248 -46.96 -26.53 4.43
CA MET A 248 -45.64 -25.90 4.38
C MET A 248 -44.55 -26.88 3.91
N PRO A 249 -43.61 -26.44 3.07
CA PRO A 249 -42.46 -27.25 2.69
C PRO A 249 -41.62 -27.64 3.92
N ALA A 250 -41.35 -28.94 4.07
CA ALA A 250 -40.62 -29.46 5.23
C ALA A 250 -39.19 -28.89 5.36
N ASN A 251 -38.58 -28.48 4.26
CA ASN A 251 -37.24 -27.85 4.24
C ASN A 251 -37.22 -26.42 4.79
N GLN A 252 -38.37 -25.79 5.05
CA GLN A 252 -38.46 -24.49 5.72
C GLN A 252 -38.53 -24.62 7.24
N ILE A 253 -38.86 -25.80 7.77
CA ILE A 253 -39.19 -25.96 9.19
C ILE A 253 -38.05 -26.65 9.93
N GLU A 254 -37.56 -25.98 10.96
CA GLU A 254 -36.62 -26.51 11.94
C GLU A 254 -37.33 -26.76 13.27
N VAL A 255 -37.05 -27.91 13.90
CA VAL A 255 -37.63 -28.28 15.19
C VAL A 255 -36.54 -28.28 16.25
N ILE A 256 -36.75 -27.54 17.33
CA ILE A 256 -35.83 -27.45 18.47
C ILE A 256 -36.60 -27.74 19.75
N GLY A 257 -36.01 -28.50 20.67
CA GLY A 257 -36.50 -28.64 22.03
C GLY A 257 -35.42 -28.20 23.00
N VAL A 258 -35.77 -27.36 23.97
CA VAL A 258 -34.82 -26.84 24.97
C VAL A 258 -35.18 -27.26 26.41
N GLY A 259 -36.25 -28.04 26.59
CA GLY A 259 -36.77 -28.41 27.90
C GLY A 259 -37.02 -27.19 28.80
N ALA A 260 -36.60 -27.28 30.05
CA ALA A 260 -36.72 -26.22 31.05
C ALA A 260 -35.50 -25.26 31.11
N SER A 261 -34.52 -25.42 30.22
CA SER A 261 -33.22 -24.71 30.29
C SER A 261 -33.30 -23.21 29.96
N GLN A 262 -34.39 -22.77 29.30
CA GLN A 262 -34.60 -21.38 28.90
C GLN A 262 -35.94 -20.84 29.43
N PRO A 263 -36.06 -20.60 30.76
CA PRO A 263 -37.26 -20.04 31.34
C PRO A 263 -37.41 -18.56 30.92
N ARG A 264 -38.64 -18.16 30.58
CA ARG A 264 -38.98 -16.76 30.27
C ARG A 264 -39.21 -15.95 31.55
N VAL A 265 -39.71 -16.60 32.60
CA VAL A 265 -39.98 -16.00 33.92
C VAL A 265 -39.59 -16.99 35.04
N SER A 266 -39.57 -16.52 36.30
CA SER A 266 -39.27 -17.39 37.46
C SER A 266 -40.23 -18.60 37.54
N ASN A 267 -39.68 -19.78 37.86
CA ASN A 267 -40.44 -21.03 38.06
C ASN A 267 -41.04 -21.16 39.48
N GLU A 268 -40.82 -20.17 40.36
CA GLU A 268 -41.25 -20.22 41.76
C GLU A 268 -42.78 -20.21 41.91
N THR A 269 -43.50 -19.57 40.99
CA THR A 269 -44.96 -19.48 41.05
C THR A 269 -45.63 -20.38 40.01
N PRO A 270 -46.83 -20.93 40.29
CA PRO A 270 -47.61 -21.68 39.30
C PRO A 270 -47.89 -20.90 38.01
N ALA A 271 -48.17 -19.59 38.15
CA ALA A 271 -48.37 -18.71 37.01
C ALA A 271 -47.09 -18.57 36.15
N GLY A 272 -45.92 -18.45 36.79
CA GLY A 272 -44.64 -18.41 36.09
C GLY A 272 -44.30 -19.70 35.35
N ARG A 273 -44.55 -20.86 35.98
CA ARG A 273 -44.40 -22.18 35.33
C ARG A 273 -45.31 -22.33 34.11
N ALA A 274 -46.56 -21.88 34.20
CA ALA A 274 -47.50 -21.91 33.07
C ALA A 274 -47.01 -21.08 31.87
N LEU A 275 -46.38 -19.92 32.12
CA LEU A 275 -45.79 -19.09 31.05
C LEU A 275 -44.53 -19.71 30.44
N ASN A 276 -43.80 -20.53 31.18
CA ASN A 276 -42.61 -21.22 30.68
C ASN A 276 -42.96 -22.43 29.81
N ASN A 277 -44.12 -23.06 30.03
CA ASN A 277 -44.71 -24.07 29.15
C ASN A 277 -45.28 -23.44 27.87
N ARG A 278 -44.46 -23.34 26.83
CA ARG A 278 -44.83 -22.68 25.57
C ARG A 278 -44.12 -23.31 24.38
N VAL A 279 -44.62 -22.97 23.20
CA VAL A 279 -43.90 -23.18 21.95
C VAL A 279 -43.72 -21.83 21.27
N GLU A 280 -42.49 -21.57 20.84
CA GLU A 280 -42.13 -20.38 20.07
C GLU A 280 -41.99 -20.76 18.60
N ILE A 281 -42.70 -20.07 17.72
CA ILE A 281 -42.57 -20.19 16.28
C ILE A 281 -41.89 -18.91 15.79
N THR A 282 -40.67 -19.04 15.29
CA THR A 282 -39.83 -17.91 14.90
C THR A 282 -39.63 -17.93 13.39
N ILE A 283 -40.02 -16.85 12.72
CA ILE A 283 -39.74 -16.59 11.31
C ILE A 283 -38.58 -15.59 11.25
N ARG A 284 -37.54 -15.91 10.49
CA ARG A 284 -36.33 -15.07 10.41
C ARG A 284 -35.82 -14.97 8.98
N VAL A 285 -34.91 -14.02 8.76
CA VAL A 285 -34.11 -13.91 7.54
C VAL A 285 -33.29 -15.18 7.31
N ASN A 286 -33.16 -15.63 6.06
CA ASN A 286 -32.42 -16.83 5.72
C ASN A 286 -30.90 -16.57 5.64
N TRP A 287 -30.26 -16.43 6.81
CA TRP A 287 -28.82 -16.20 6.90
C TRP A 287 -27.97 -17.24 6.15
N PRO A 288 -28.24 -18.55 6.22
CA PRO A 288 -27.47 -19.53 5.45
C PRO A 288 -27.59 -19.33 3.93
N LEU A 289 -28.77 -18.97 3.41
CA LEU A 289 -28.94 -18.67 1.99
C LEU A 289 -28.19 -17.40 1.59
N LEU A 290 -28.26 -16.35 2.42
CA LEU A 290 -27.48 -15.11 2.23
C LEU A 290 -25.97 -15.41 2.20
N LEU A 291 -25.47 -16.18 3.17
CA LEU A 291 -24.06 -16.54 3.26
C LEU A 291 -23.62 -17.44 2.10
N ARG A 292 -24.47 -18.35 1.62
CA ARG A 292 -24.17 -19.18 0.45
C ARG A 292 -24.09 -18.34 -0.82
N LYS A 293 -24.99 -17.37 -0.98
CA LYS A 293 -24.93 -16.43 -2.11
C LYS A 293 -23.65 -15.60 -2.05
N ILE A 294 -23.24 -15.16 -0.87
CA ILE A 294 -21.94 -14.48 -0.67
C ILE A 294 -20.77 -15.40 -1.04
N SER A 295 -20.80 -16.68 -0.63
CA SER A 295 -19.69 -17.61 -0.84
C SER A 295 -19.60 -18.17 -2.25
N SER A 296 -20.71 -18.34 -2.96
CA SER A 296 -20.72 -18.81 -4.35
C SER A 296 -20.07 -17.83 -5.33
N ILE A 297 -19.83 -16.59 -4.91
CA ILE A 297 -19.18 -15.56 -5.73
C ILE A 297 -17.67 -15.49 -5.41
N ASN A 298 -17.17 -16.27 -4.44
CA ASN A 298 -15.73 -16.39 -4.12
C ASN A 298 -15.08 -17.65 -4.72
N LEU A 299 -15.74 -18.35 -5.65
CA LEU A 299 -15.29 -19.65 -6.19
C LEU A 299 -14.81 -19.62 -7.64
N GLU A 300 -14.57 -18.45 -8.23
CA GLU A 300 -13.90 -18.32 -9.52
C GLU A 300 -12.66 -17.42 -9.41
#